data_AF-A0A9K3NUK7-F1
#
_entry.id   AF-A0A9K3NUK7-F1
#
_cell.length_a   1.000
_cell.length_b   1.000
_cell.length_c   1.000
_cell.angle_alpha   90.00
_cell.angle_beta   90.00
_cell.angle_gamma   90.00
#
_symmetry.space_group_name_H-M   'P 1'
#
loop_
_entity.id
_entity.type
_entity.pdbx_description
1 polymer ?
#
loop_
_entity_poly.entity_id
_entity_poly.type
_entity_poly.pdbx_seq_one_letter_code
_entity_poly.pdbx_strand_id
1 'polypeptide(L)'
;MVFPNVSSLCLKSSAWLEVEASMNQEGWGSLDGRKGLKRICAYLKLGDPSWTFSSVACMLDQCVGLSEVSLLVHVRHVGNVCHNFMSNCIARWPRLKWRWGIWSDEILKDIWIKIL
;
A
#
# COMPACT_ATOMS: atom_id res chain seq x y z
N MET A 1 -9.82 18.40 -2.78
CA MET A 1 -8.45 18.89 -2.57
C MET A 1 -7.57 18.24 -3.62
N VAL A 2 -7.10 19.00 -4.62
CA VAL A 2 -6.26 18.49 -5.72
C VAL A 2 -4.85 18.99 -5.46
N PHE A 3 -3.88 18.08 -5.30
CA PHE A 3 -2.47 18.43 -5.18
C PHE A 3 -1.82 18.29 -6.56
N PRO A 4 -1.74 19.35 -7.38
CA PRO A 4 -1.36 19.25 -8.79
C PRO A 4 0.07 18.74 -9.02
N ASN A 5 0.93 18.81 -8.00
CA ASN A 5 2.36 18.46 -8.11
C ASN A 5 2.78 17.23 -7.31
N VAL A 6 1.85 16.54 -6.65
CA VAL A 6 2.19 15.35 -5.85
C VAL A 6 2.22 14.12 -6.75
N SER A 7 3.42 13.74 -7.18
CA SER A 7 3.66 12.53 -7.97
C SER A 7 3.97 11.30 -7.11
N SER A 8 4.26 11.49 -5.82
CA SER A 8 4.56 10.42 -4.87
C SER A 8 3.89 10.62 -3.52
N LEU A 9 3.31 9.56 -2.98
CA LEU A 9 2.69 9.52 -1.66
C LEU A 9 3.35 8.42 -0.82
N CYS A 10 3.73 8.72 0.41
CA CYS A 10 4.28 7.76 1.35
C CYS A 10 3.43 7.76 2.63
N LEU A 11 2.68 6.69 2.85
CA LEU A 11 1.84 6.48 4.02
C LEU A 11 2.63 5.72 5.09
N LYS A 12 3.01 6.43 6.15
CA LYS A 12 3.54 5.79 7.37
C LYS A 12 2.44 5.01 8.08
N SER A 13 2.82 4.13 9.00
CA SER A 13 1.91 3.14 9.58
C SER A 13 0.70 3.74 10.29
N SER A 14 0.85 4.87 10.98
CA SER A 14 -0.28 5.60 11.57
C SER A 14 -1.25 6.11 10.50
N ALA A 15 -0.74 6.78 9.47
CA ALA A 15 -1.55 7.28 8.36
C ALA A 15 -2.23 6.14 7.58
N TRP A 16 -1.57 5.00 7.44
CA TRP A 16 -2.16 3.80 6.82
C TRP A 16 -3.34 3.27 7.63
N LEU A 17 -3.20 3.17 8.96
CA LEU A 17 -4.29 2.72 9.83
C LEU A 17 -5.51 3.65 9.77
N GLU A 18 -5.29 4.97 9.68
CA GLU A 18 -6.38 5.94 9.49
C GLU A 18 -7.08 5.74 8.13
N VAL A 19 -6.31 5.49 7.06
CA VAL A 19 -6.86 5.16 5.75
C VAL A 19 -7.68 3.87 5.81
N GLU A 20 -7.16 2.79 6.41
CA GLU A 20 -7.89 1.53 6.58
C GLU A 20 -9.16 1.69 7.41
N ALA A 21 -9.11 2.48 8.49
CA ALA A 21 -10.26 2.74 9.34
C ALA A 21 -11.33 3.58 8.62
N SER A 22 -10.91 4.58 7.83
CA SER A 22 -11.84 5.45 7.09
C SER A 22 -12.63 4.72 6.00
N MET A 23 -12.08 3.61 5.47
CA MET A 23 -12.78 2.77 4.50
C MET A 23 -14.02 2.07 5.07
N ASN A 24 -14.16 2.01 6.40
CA ASN A 24 -15.33 1.44 7.07
C ASN A 24 -16.55 2.40 7.07
N GLN A 25 -16.36 3.71 6.88
CA GLN A 25 -17.42 4.69 7.15
C GLN A 25 -18.12 5.25 5.92
N GLU A 26 -17.46 5.40 4.77
CA GLU A 26 -18.10 5.83 3.54
C GLU A 26 -17.11 5.60 2.40
N GLY A 27 -17.57 4.92 1.34
CA GLY A 27 -16.76 4.61 0.18
C GLY A 27 -15.97 5.84 -0.29
N TRP A 28 -14.66 5.64 -0.49
CA TRP A 28 -13.75 6.71 -0.90
C TRP A 28 -14.35 7.48 -2.08
N GLY A 29 -14.83 8.69 -1.84
CA GLY A 29 -15.45 9.51 -2.87
C GLY A 29 -14.49 9.70 -4.05
N SER A 30 -15.04 9.78 -5.26
CA SER A 30 -14.30 9.95 -6.51
C SER A 30 -13.24 11.06 -6.39
N LEU A 31 -11.98 10.66 -6.24
CA LEU A 31 -10.84 11.56 -6.07
C LEU A 31 -10.14 11.76 -7.40
N ASP A 32 -10.75 12.61 -8.23
CA ASP A 32 -10.20 13.08 -9.50
C ASP A 32 -8.79 13.70 -9.36
N GLY A 33 -8.42 14.10 -8.13
CA GLY A 33 -7.09 14.58 -7.75
C GLY A 33 -5.96 13.53 -7.74
N ARG A 34 -6.24 12.25 -8.03
CA ARG A 34 -5.23 11.15 -8.01
C ARG A 34 -4.63 10.79 -9.35
N LYS A 35 -5.13 11.39 -10.44
CA LYS A 35 -4.60 11.17 -11.79
C LYS A 35 -3.10 11.49 -11.91
N GLY A 36 -2.58 12.41 -11.09
CA GLY A 36 -1.17 12.80 -11.06
C GLY A 36 -0.25 11.87 -10.26
N LEU A 37 -0.81 10.96 -9.44
CA LEU A 37 -0.01 10.14 -8.54
C LEU A 37 0.66 8.99 -9.31
N LYS A 38 1.99 8.94 -9.27
CA LYS A 38 2.81 7.96 -9.99
C LYS A 38 3.35 6.88 -9.05
N ARG A 39 3.64 7.23 -7.80
CA ARG A 39 4.31 6.35 -6.85
C ARG A 39 3.58 6.34 -5.51
N ILE A 40 3.36 5.14 -4.97
CA ILE A 40 2.85 4.95 -3.62
C ILE A 40 3.87 4.13 -2.82
N CYS A 41 4.09 4.54 -1.58
CA CYS A 41 4.75 3.76 -0.56
C CYS A 41 3.80 3.65 0.64
N ALA A 42 3.63 2.47 1.22
CA ALA A 42 2.79 2.26 2.39
C ALA A 42 3.43 1.30 3.39
N TYR A 43 3.40 1.68 4.67
CA TYR A 43 3.86 0.88 5.80
C TYR A 43 2.65 0.19 6.44
N LEU A 44 2.44 -1.07 6.08
CA LEU A 44 1.28 -1.86 6.45
C LEU A 44 1.49 -2.54 7.82
N LYS A 45 0.46 -2.49 8.67
CA LYS A 45 0.29 -3.44 9.78
C LYS A 45 -0.85 -4.37 9.39
N LEU A 46 -0.55 -5.61 9.03
CA LEU A 46 -1.57 -6.58 8.67
C LEU A 46 -2.35 -6.96 9.94
N GLY A 47 -3.54 -6.39 10.14
CA GLY A 47 -4.48 -6.88 11.15
C GLY A 47 -5.16 -8.14 10.63
N ASP A 48 -6.18 -7.94 9.79
CA ASP A 48 -6.78 -8.98 8.95
C ASP A 48 -6.21 -8.85 7.51
N PRO A 49 -5.50 -9.85 6.97
CA PRO A 49 -4.91 -9.76 5.63
C PRO A 49 -5.91 -9.54 4.50
N SER A 50 -7.14 -10.06 4.62
CA SER A 50 -8.19 -9.88 3.61
C SER A 50 -8.75 -8.46 3.65
N TRP A 51 -8.89 -7.90 4.85
CA TRP A 51 -9.26 -6.51 5.04
C TRP A 51 -8.20 -5.58 4.45
N THR A 52 -6.95 -5.74 4.88
CA THR A 52 -5.83 -4.92 4.37
C THR A 52 -5.68 -5.05 2.86
N PHE A 53 -5.94 -6.24 2.28
CA PHE A 53 -5.92 -6.43 0.83
C PHE A 53 -7.02 -5.62 0.15
N SER A 54 -8.24 -5.64 0.68
CA SER A 54 -9.36 -4.86 0.16
C SER A 54 -9.07 -3.36 0.23
N SER A 55 -8.40 -2.91 1.30
CA SER A 55 -7.98 -1.52 1.45
C SER A 55 -6.90 -1.11 0.45
N VAL A 56 -5.87 -1.94 0.26
CA VAL A 56 -4.87 -1.73 -0.80
C VAL A 56 -5.56 -1.70 -2.17
N ALA A 57 -6.49 -2.61 -2.42
CA ALA A 57 -7.21 -2.67 -3.69
C ALA A 57 -7.96 -1.39 -4.00
N CYS A 58 -8.75 -0.93 -3.03
CA CYS A 58 -9.50 0.31 -3.13
C CYS A 58 -8.58 1.51 -3.45
N MET A 59 -7.41 1.58 -2.81
CA MET A 59 -6.43 2.64 -3.07
C MET A 59 -5.84 2.58 -4.47
N LEU A 60 -5.40 1.40 -4.91
CA LEU A 60 -4.73 1.23 -6.20
C LEU A 60 -5.70 1.40 -7.36
N ASP A 61 -6.92 0.88 -7.25
CA ASP A 61 -7.96 0.98 -8.29
C ASP A 61 -8.39 2.44 -8.54
N GLN A 62 -8.24 3.32 -7.54
CA GLN A 62 -8.51 4.75 -7.68
C GLN A 62 -7.32 5.58 -8.19
N CYS A 63 -6.11 5.01 -8.17
CA CYS A 63 -4.89 5.70 -8.60
C CYS A 63 -4.52 5.28 -10.03
N VAL A 64 -5.35 5.63 -11.00
CA VAL A 64 -5.18 5.21 -12.42
C VAL A 64 -3.84 5.63 -13.05
N GLY A 65 -3.17 6.65 -12.50
CA GLY A 65 -1.89 7.16 -12.98
C GLY A 65 -0.66 6.41 -12.45
N LEU A 66 -0.86 5.46 -11.54
CA LEU A 66 0.20 4.82 -10.76
C LEU A 66 1.08 3.90 -11.61
N SER A 67 2.38 3.94 -11.36
CA SER A 67 3.37 3.11 -12.05
C SER A 67 4.27 2.34 -11.08
N GLU A 68 4.43 2.79 -9.84
CA GLU A 68 5.26 2.13 -8.83
C GLU A 68 4.54 2.02 -7.48
N VAL A 69 4.65 0.85 -6.85
CA VAL A 69 4.09 0.57 -5.54
C VAL A 69 5.15 -0.08 -4.65
N SER A 70 5.36 0.50 -3.48
CA SER A 70 6.21 -0.02 -2.42
C SER A 70 5.36 -0.37 -1.20
N LEU A 71 5.25 -1.65 -0.84
CA LEU A 71 4.55 -2.07 0.37
C LEU A 71 5.55 -2.63 1.38
N LEU A 72 5.64 -2.02 2.56
CA LEU A 72 6.42 -2.56 3.67
C LEU A 72 5.46 -3.19 4.66
N VAL A 73 5.64 -4.46 4.98
CA VAL A 73 4.80 -5.17 5.93
C VAL A 73 5.50 -5.27 7.29
N HIS A 74 4.76 -5.06 8.37
CA HIS A 74 5.33 -5.12 9.72
C HIS A 74 5.84 -6.53 10.07
N VAL A 75 7.00 -6.61 10.72
CA VAL A 75 7.73 -7.84 11.09
C VAL A 75 6.91 -8.81 11.94
N ARG A 76 5.88 -8.36 12.66
CA ARG A 76 5.02 -9.30 13.42
C ARG A 76 4.30 -10.33 12.55
N HIS A 77 4.26 -10.13 11.23
CA HIS A 77 3.59 -11.03 10.29
C HIS A 77 4.54 -11.75 9.33
N VAL A 78 5.85 -11.74 9.58
CA VAL A 78 6.82 -12.42 8.68
C VAL A 78 6.49 -13.91 8.55
N GLY A 79 6.24 -14.35 7.31
CA GLY A 79 5.95 -15.75 6.98
C GLY A 79 5.11 -15.89 5.71
N ASN A 80 4.47 -17.05 5.52
CA ASN A 80 3.61 -17.33 4.36
C ASN A 80 2.47 -16.31 4.19
N VAL A 81 1.99 -15.69 5.27
CA VAL A 81 0.92 -14.67 5.21
C VAL A 81 1.36 -13.46 4.40
N CYS A 82 2.54 -12.89 4.67
CA CYS A 82 3.09 -11.77 3.90
C CYS A 82 3.33 -12.15 2.44
N HIS A 83 3.88 -13.34 2.19
CA HIS A 83 4.17 -13.79 0.83
C HIS A 83 2.88 -13.97 0.01
N ASN A 84 1.87 -14.62 0.58
CA ASN A 84 0.57 -14.80 -0.07
C ASN A 84 -0.13 -13.46 -0.29
N PHE A 85 -0.11 -12.57 0.70
CA PHE A 85 -0.66 -11.22 0.57
C PHE A 85 -0.01 -10.47 -0.59
N MET A 86 1.32 -10.44 -0.63
CA MET A 86 2.06 -9.75 -1.70
C MET A 86 1.85 -10.41 -3.06
N SER A 87 1.81 -11.74 -3.11
CA SER A 87 1.52 -12.49 -4.34
C SER A 87 0.13 -12.13 -4.89
N ASN A 88 -0.89 -12.06 -4.04
CA ASN A 88 -2.24 -11.63 -4.43
C ASN A 88 -2.25 -10.19 -4.96
N CYS A 89 -1.53 -9.27 -4.31
CA CYS A 89 -1.39 -7.89 -4.77
C CYS A 89 -0.74 -7.83 -6.17
N ILE A 90 0.40 -8.50 -6.34
CA ILE A 90 1.14 -8.50 -7.61
C ILE A 90 0.30 -9.13 -8.73
N ALA A 91 -0.40 -10.25 -8.45
CA ALA A 91 -1.26 -10.92 -9.41
C ALA A 91 -2.43 -10.07 -9.87
N ARG A 92 -3.00 -9.23 -8.99
CA ARG A 92 -4.13 -8.35 -9.33
C ARG A 92 -3.71 -7.13 -10.16
N TRP A 93 -2.55 -6.53 -9.88
CA TRP A 93 -2.01 -5.41 -10.69
C TRP A 93 -0.63 -5.73 -11.27
N PRO A 94 -0.54 -6.66 -12.24
CA PRO A 94 0.74 -7.13 -12.78
C PRO A 94 1.49 -6.08 -13.60
N ARG A 95 0.84 -4.96 -13.96
CA ARG A 95 1.43 -3.86 -14.73
C ARG A 95 2.18 -2.83 -13.88
N LEU A 96 1.98 -2.86 -12.55
CA LEU A 96 2.67 -1.95 -11.64
C LEU A 96 4.08 -2.46 -11.36
N LYS A 97 5.03 -1.53 -11.18
CA LYS A 97 6.36 -1.87 -10.67
C LYS A 97 6.27 -2.06 -9.16
N TRP A 98 6.38 -3.30 -8.72
CA TRP A 98 6.28 -3.65 -7.32
C TRP A 98 7.64 -3.62 -6.63
N ARG A 99 7.62 -3.13 -5.40
CA ARG A 99 8.66 -3.35 -4.41
C ARG A 99 7.95 -3.73 -3.11
N TRP A 100 8.53 -4.66 -2.37
CA TRP A 100 8.03 -4.93 -1.04
C TRP A 100 9.16 -5.22 -0.08
N GLY A 101 8.83 -5.15 1.20
CA GLY A 101 9.81 -5.32 2.26
C GLY A 101 9.15 -5.52 3.59
N ILE A 102 9.99 -5.55 4.60
CA ILE A 102 9.62 -5.74 5.99
C ILE A 102 10.11 -4.51 6.76
N TRP A 103 9.26 -4.01 7.65
CA TRP A 103 9.61 -2.94 8.58
C TRP A 103 9.29 -3.37 10.01
N SER A 104 9.89 -2.71 11.00
CA SER A 104 9.59 -2.94 12.41
C SER A 104 9.72 -1.64 13.19
N ASP A 105 9.13 -1.59 14.38
CA ASP A 105 9.31 -0.43 15.27
C ASP A 105 10.70 -0.40 15.92
N GLU A 106 11.42 -1.55 15.95
CA GLU A 106 12.71 -1.71 16.64
C GLU A 106 13.93 -1.53 15.71
N ILE A 107 13.78 -1.87 14.43
CA ILE A 107 14.84 -1.76 13.43
C ILE A 107 14.75 -0.39 12.76
N LEU A 108 15.83 0.39 12.86
CA LEU A 108 15.96 1.73 12.26
C LEU A 108 16.02 1.74 10.72
N LYS A 109 15.96 0.58 10.07
CA LYS A 109 16.11 0.41 8.61
C LYS A 109 15.10 -0.57 8.04
N ASP A 110 14.50 -0.17 6.93
CA ASP A 110 13.62 -0.99 6.12
C ASP A 110 14.40 -2.11 5.41
N ILE A 111 13.85 -3.34 5.44
CA ILE A 111 14.43 -4.50 4.76
C ILE A 111 13.66 -4.74 3.47
N TRP A 112 14.28 -4.48 2.32
CA TRP A 112 13.64 -4.69 1.02
C TRP A 112 13.87 -6.11 0.51
N ILE A 113 12.80 -6.75 0.07
CA ILE A 113 12.84 -8.08 -0.54
C ILE A 113 12.88 -7.89 -2.06
N LYS A 114 13.87 -8.48 -2.72
CA LYS A 114 13.96 -8.47 -4.18
C LYS A 114 12.84 -9.35 -4.74
N ILE A 115 11.99 -8.76 -5.58
CA ILE A 115 11.06 -9.50 -6.42
C ILE A 115 11.88 -10.01 -7.60
N LEU A 116 11.94 -11.33 -7.79
CA LEU A 116 12.51 -11.97 -8.98
C LEU A 116 11.51 -11.89 -10.15
#